data_AF-A0AA88YI00-F1
#
_entry.id   AF-A0AA88YI00-F1
#
_cell.length_a   1.000
_cell.length_b   1.000
_cell.length_c   1.000
_cell.angle_alpha   90.00
_cell.angle_beta   90.00
_cell.angle_gamma   90.00
#
_symmetry.space_group_name_H-M   'P 1'
#
loop_
_entity.id
_entity.type
_entity.pdbx_description
1 polymer ?
#
loop_
_entity_poly.entity_id
_entity_poly.type
_entity_poly.pdbx_seq_one_letter_code
_entity_poly.pdbx_strand_id
1 'polypeptide(L)'
;MPKMSLPTFPKFDIHSDENSVGIRWTKYVNQLENLFVAMDISSKKRKKALLLHYAGEDVFDIHQTLPDTSAEDGYDQSKTALTNYFQPQVNREFEVFAFRQMKQLQEETVDQFATGLRQKSKHCDFADNDGEIKSQIIQGCTSNDLRRKALRDNLDLTKLLSTARAMEIANKQADKMRKSEETNAVRQKLFLSLTLSNLLLKAKKEKSKNVGTVEDAIHIAHHVLRLAKSVITAKSENPEKELTEEYRDVFEGFGKLKDKRIKIHIDENIAPVAEPHRRIPFHVRNKVEEELKRLEQQDVIEKAVGPTPWVSPIVVAPRAKNPNQIRICVDMRKANKAIKRERHLTPTIDDLIMDLNGAKVFSKLDLRNGFHQLELEPESRYVTTFSTHVGLWRYKRLNFGISAAPEIFQNEIRQALQGLRGVRNLSDDIIVFGSDQKTHDANLRAVLQRLREKNLTLNKEKCSFNQNKISFFGYVFSAEGISADPKKVEAIKDAKKPSNQSEIKSFLGMTNYVSRFIPDYSTITEPLRKLLRDKTPWKWTSEQDDAFHPVRAHVGGFGYVSKGVSVPKRAVDGRSEFKFYL
;
A
#
# COMPACT_ATOMS: atom_id res chain seq x y z
N MET A 1 -24.26 -66.38 13.26
CA MET A 1 -23.23 -65.32 13.13
C MET A 1 -23.76 -64.05 13.78
N PRO A 2 -23.02 -63.38 14.68
CA PRO A 2 -23.51 -62.17 15.33
C PRO A 2 -23.74 -61.10 14.26
N LYS A 3 -24.87 -60.38 14.32
CA LYS A 3 -25.18 -59.25 13.44
C LYS A 3 -24.17 -58.13 13.73
N MET A 4 -23.07 -58.09 13.01
CA MET A 4 -22.14 -56.96 13.04
C MET A 4 -22.87 -55.72 12.48
N SER A 5 -23.17 -54.76 13.34
CA SER A 5 -23.61 -53.43 12.90
C SER A 5 -22.47 -52.77 12.12
N LEU A 6 -22.72 -52.41 10.87
CA LEU A 6 -21.78 -51.63 10.07
C LEU A 6 -21.57 -50.25 10.72
N PRO A 7 -20.33 -49.81 10.96
CA PRO A 7 -20.06 -48.49 11.55
C PRO A 7 -20.46 -47.39 10.58
N THR A 8 -20.85 -46.23 11.12
CA THR A 8 -21.13 -45.04 10.32
C THR A 8 -19.83 -44.50 9.73
N PHE A 9 -19.74 -44.48 8.41
CA PHE A 9 -18.63 -43.88 7.66
C PHE A 9 -19.18 -42.74 6.79
N PRO A 10 -18.49 -41.59 6.70
CA PRO A 10 -18.99 -40.45 5.93
C PRO A 10 -19.13 -40.81 4.44
N LYS A 11 -20.12 -40.22 3.76
CA LYS A 11 -20.25 -40.30 2.30
C LYS A 11 -19.19 -39.44 1.63
N PHE A 12 -18.79 -39.79 0.41
CA PHE A 12 -17.86 -38.99 -0.37
C PHE A 12 -18.61 -37.89 -1.12
N ASP A 13 -18.32 -36.63 -0.81
CA ASP A 13 -18.92 -35.47 -1.47
C ASP A 13 -18.10 -35.09 -2.72
N ILE A 14 -18.70 -35.25 -3.90
CA ILE A 14 -18.06 -34.91 -5.18
C ILE A 14 -18.14 -33.41 -5.52
N HIS A 15 -19.02 -32.63 -4.89
CA HIS A 15 -19.38 -31.27 -5.29
C HIS A 15 -18.70 -30.14 -4.48
N SER A 16 -18.07 -30.46 -3.35
CA SER A 16 -17.54 -29.42 -2.44
C SER A 16 -16.37 -28.58 -3.00
N ASP A 17 -15.51 -29.17 -3.83
CA ASP A 17 -14.34 -28.51 -4.44
C ASP A 17 -13.78 -29.36 -5.60
N GLU A 18 -13.96 -28.90 -6.83
CA GLU A 18 -13.59 -29.57 -8.09
C GLU A 18 -12.07 -29.72 -8.27
N ASN A 19 -11.28 -28.80 -7.73
CA ASN A 19 -9.81 -28.80 -7.93
C ASN A 19 -9.07 -29.75 -6.97
N SER A 20 -9.75 -30.27 -5.94
CA SER A 20 -9.17 -31.18 -4.95
C SER A 20 -9.81 -32.56 -4.90
N VAL A 21 -10.78 -32.86 -5.78
CA VAL A 21 -11.57 -34.11 -5.78
C VAL A 21 -10.66 -35.35 -5.75
N GLY A 22 -9.62 -35.42 -6.58
CA GLY A 22 -8.73 -36.58 -6.63
C GLY A 22 -7.88 -36.81 -5.38
N ILE A 23 -7.43 -35.74 -4.73
CA ILE A 23 -6.70 -35.83 -3.45
C ILE A 23 -7.66 -36.29 -2.35
N ARG A 24 -8.88 -35.74 -2.32
CA ARG A 24 -9.92 -36.13 -1.35
C ARG A 24 -10.35 -37.58 -1.55
N TRP A 25 -10.51 -38.02 -2.79
CA TRP A 25 -10.84 -39.40 -3.15
C TRP A 25 -9.77 -40.37 -2.66
N THR A 26 -8.49 -40.06 -2.91
CA THR A 26 -7.37 -40.89 -2.44
C THR A 26 -7.36 -41.03 -0.93
N LYS A 27 -7.60 -39.93 -0.20
CA LYS A 27 -7.71 -39.93 1.27
C LYS A 27 -8.91 -40.75 1.76
N TYR A 28 -10.04 -40.63 1.09
CA TYR A 28 -11.28 -41.36 1.40
C TYR A 28 -11.08 -42.88 1.26
N VAL A 29 -10.54 -43.33 0.14
CA VAL A 29 -10.27 -44.76 -0.11
C VAL A 29 -9.29 -45.32 0.91
N ASN A 30 -8.23 -44.59 1.27
CA ASN A 30 -7.29 -45.03 2.30
C ASN A 30 -7.96 -45.16 3.68
N GLN A 31 -8.86 -44.25 4.05
CA GLN A 31 -9.62 -44.33 5.30
C GLN A 31 -10.57 -45.54 5.31
N LEU A 32 -11.19 -45.83 4.17
CA LEU A 32 -12.06 -47.00 4.01
C LEU A 32 -11.27 -48.31 4.05
N GLU A 33 -10.07 -48.35 3.48
CA GLU A 33 -9.21 -49.54 3.56
C GLU A 33 -8.72 -49.82 4.97
N ASN A 34 -8.42 -48.76 5.75
CA ASN A 34 -8.13 -48.90 7.17
C ASN A 34 -9.34 -49.48 7.94
N LEU A 35 -10.56 -49.11 7.56
CA LEU A 35 -11.77 -49.69 8.13
C LEU A 35 -11.92 -51.18 7.78
N PHE A 36 -11.62 -51.58 6.54
CA PHE A 36 -11.64 -52.99 6.14
C PHE A 36 -10.65 -53.83 6.94
N VAL A 37 -9.46 -53.29 7.22
CA VAL A 37 -8.46 -53.96 8.08
C VAL A 37 -8.98 -54.05 9.52
N ALA A 38 -9.53 -52.96 10.08
CA ALA A 38 -10.06 -52.95 11.45
C ALA A 38 -11.24 -53.91 11.66
N MET A 39 -12.00 -54.21 10.61
CA MET A 39 -13.16 -55.10 10.64
C MET A 39 -12.86 -56.53 10.17
N ASP A 40 -11.59 -56.86 9.91
CA ASP A 40 -11.13 -58.16 9.39
C ASP A 40 -11.86 -58.59 8.09
N ILE A 41 -12.12 -57.62 7.20
CA ILE A 41 -12.81 -57.85 5.93
C ILE A 41 -11.78 -58.20 4.86
N SER A 42 -11.65 -59.49 4.56
CA SER A 42 -10.70 -60.02 3.57
C SER A 42 -11.32 -60.32 2.20
N SER A 43 -12.62 -60.58 2.12
CA SER A 43 -13.32 -60.92 0.86
C SER A 43 -13.41 -59.73 -0.11
N LYS A 44 -12.87 -59.89 -1.33
CA LYS A 44 -12.90 -58.88 -2.39
C LYS A 44 -14.34 -58.49 -2.80
N LYS A 45 -15.25 -59.46 -2.87
CA LYS A 45 -16.68 -59.22 -3.13
C LYS A 45 -17.32 -58.32 -2.07
N ARG A 46 -16.98 -58.54 -0.79
CA ARG A 46 -17.48 -57.72 0.34
C ARG A 46 -16.87 -56.32 0.34
N LYS A 47 -15.57 -56.17 0.02
CA LYS A 47 -14.92 -54.86 -0.12
C LYS A 47 -15.54 -54.02 -1.23
N LYS A 48 -15.83 -54.61 -2.39
CA LYS A 48 -16.51 -53.93 -3.51
C LYS A 48 -17.89 -53.42 -3.11
N ALA A 49 -18.71 -54.27 -2.48
CA ALA A 49 -20.04 -53.87 -2.03
C ALA A 49 -19.99 -52.73 -0.99
N LEU A 50 -19.03 -52.76 -0.06
CA LEU A 50 -18.88 -51.72 0.96
C LEU A 50 -18.32 -50.41 0.40
N LEU A 51 -17.40 -50.47 -0.58
CA LEU A 51 -16.91 -49.27 -1.28
C LEU A 51 -18.05 -48.50 -1.94
N LEU A 52 -18.89 -49.22 -2.69
CA LEU A 52 -20.04 -48.62 -3.38
C LEU A 52 -21.13 -48.15 -2.40
N HIS A 53 -21.33 -48.85 -1.29
CA HIS A 53 -22.32 -48.47 -0.28
C HIS A 53 -21.92 -47.21 0.51
N TYR A 54 -20.67 -47.13 0.96
CA TYR A 54 -20.21 -46.01 1.77
C TYR A 54 -19.88 -44.76 0.95
N ALA A 55 -19.41 -44.92 -0.29
CA ALA A 55 -19.04 -43.78 -1.14
C ALA A 55 -20.25 -42.89 -1.46
N GLY A 56 -21.45 -43.45 -1.54
CA GLY A 56 -22.69 -42.70 -1.79
C GLY A 56 -23.26 -42.93 -3.19
N GLU A 57 -24.46 -42.40 -3.41
CA GLU A 57 -25.25 -42.59 -4.64
C GLU A 57 -24.53 -42.02 -5.87
N ASP A 58 -23.97 -40.81 -5.76
CA ASP A 58 -23.28 -40.17 -6.88
C ASP A 58 -22.07 -40.97 -7.38
N VAL A 59 -21.29 -41.55 -6.45
CA VAL A 59 -20.12 -42.38 -6.80
C VAL A 59 -20.56 -43.73 -7.35
N PHE A 60 -21.69 -44.27 -6.89
CA PHE A 60 -22.27 -45.49 -7.42
C PHE A 60 -22.73 -45.30 -8.87
N ASP A 61 -23.41 -44.19 -9.17
CA ASP A 61 -23.84 -43.87 -10.53
C ASP A 61 -22.65 -43.68 -11.47
N ILE A 62 -21.60 -42.99 -11.02
CA ILE A 62 -20.34 -42.88 -11.76
C ILE A 62 -19.76 -44.27 -12.04
N HIS A 63 -19.70 -45.16 -11.04
CA HIS A 63 -19.17 -46.52 -11.22
C HIS A 63 -19.90 -47.32 -12.30
N GLN A 64 -21.23 -47.18 -12.41
CA GLN A 64 -22.04 -47.86 -13.44
C GLN A 64 -21.70 -47.40 -14.86
N THR A 65 -21.13 -46.20 -15.02
CA THR A 65 -20.74 -45.66 -16.34
C THR A 65 -19.32 -46.07 -16.77
N LEU A 66 -18.52 -46.66 -15.87
CA LEU A 66 -17.11 -46.99 -16.14
C LEU A 66 -16.95 -48.37 -16.78
N PRO A 67 -16.13 -48.50 -17.86
CA PRO A 67 -15.87 -49.78 -18.51
C PRO A 67 -15.09 -50.76 -17.61
N ASP A 68 -15.24 -52.06 -17.85
CA ASP A 68 -14.49 -53.16 -17.21
C ASP A 68 -14.67 -53.33 -15.68
N THR A 69 -15.81 -52.90 -15.12
CA THR A 69 -16.12 -53.02 -13.69
C THR A 69 -17.11 -54.14 -13.33
N SER A 70 -17.52 -54.97 -14.30
CA SER A 70 -18.61 -55.96 -14.18
C SER A 70 -18.26 -57.25 -13.44
N ALA A 71 -16.98 -57.52 -13.17
CA ALA A 71 -16.56 -58.73 -12.43
C ALA A 71 -17.05 -58.69 -10.97
N GLU A 72 -17.64 -59.80 -10.50
CA GLU A 72 -18.28 -59.90 -9.16
C GLU A 72 -17.26 -59.79 -8.00
N ASP A 73 -15.99 -60.09 -8.24
CA ASP A 73 -14.86 -60.07 -7.31
C ASP A 73 -13.82 -58.96 -7.61
N GLY A 74 -14.08 -58.09 -8.58
CA GLY A 74 -13.19 -57.04 -9.05
C GLY A 74 -13.14 -55.77 -8.17
N TYR A 75 -12.81 -55.90 -6.88
CA TYR A 75 -12.58 -54.72 -6.00
C TYR A 75 -11.45 -53.85 -6.54
N ASP A 76 -10.32 -54.47 -6.90
CA ASP A 76 -9.13 -53.75 -7.38
C ASP A 76 -9.39 -53.02 -8.71
N GLN A 77 -10.18 -53.63 -9.60
CA GLN A 77 -10.63 -53.03 -10.85
C GLN A 77 -11.56 -51.82 -10.60
N SER A 78 -12.54 -51.97 -9.70
CA SER A 78 -13.49 -50.91 -9.35
C SER A 78 -12.81 -49.72 -8.66
N LYS A 79 -11.87 -49.99 -7.73
CA LYS A 79 -11.02 -48.99 -7.07
C LYS A 79 -10.17 -48.24 -8.10
N THR A 80 -9.56 -48.95 -9.04
CA THR A 80 -8.69 -48.35 -10.07
C THR A 80 -9.49 -47.47 -11.03
N ALA A 81 -10.63 -47.96 -11.53
CA ALA A 81 -11.48 -47.20 -12.43
C ALA A 81 -11.99 -45.89 -11.80
N LEU A 82 -12.48 -45.94 -10.56
CA LEU A 82 -12.94 -44.75 -9.83
C LEU A 82 -11.78 -43.81 -9.49
N THR A 83 -10.61 -44.34 -9.14
CA THR A 83 -9.43 -43.50 -8.85
C THR A 83 -8.95 -42.76 -10.09
N ASN A 84 -8.98 -43.40 -11.26
CA ASN A 84 -8.63 -42.74 -12.53
C ASN A 84 -9.66 -41.68 -12.93
N TYR A 85 -10.95 -41.90 -12.65
CA TYR A 85 -12.00 -40.92 -12.92
C TYR A 85 -11.84 -39.65 -12.07
N PHE A 86 -11.49 -39.79 -10.79
CA PHE A 86 -11.35 -38.65 -9.87
C PHE A 86 -9.97 -37.99 -9.84
N GLN A 87 -8.93 -38.63 -10.38
CA GLN A 87 -7.63 -37.98 -10.52
C GLN A 87 -7.70 -36.87 -11.59
N PRO A 88 -7.14 -35.68 -11.31
CA PRO A 88 -7.01 -34.65 -12.34
C PRO A 88 -6.22 -35.25 -13.50
N GLN A 89 -6.78 -35.24 -14.70
CA GLN A 89 -5.99 -35.54 -15.89
C GLN A 89 -4.89 -34.48 -15.96
N VAL A 90 -3.65 -34.88 -15.67
CA VAL A 90 -2.49 -34.00 -15.75
C VAL A 90 -2.39 -33.55 -17.20
N ASN A 91 -2.85 -32.35 -17.48
CA ASN A 91 -2.74 -31.78 -18.81
C ASN A 91 -1.27 -31.50 -19.06
N ARG A 92 -0.65 -32.37 -19.85
CA ARG A 92 0.76 -32.29 -20.26
C ARG A 92 1.13 -30.88 -20.70
N GLU A 93 0.30 -30.25 -21.52
CA GLU A 93 0.56 -28.91 -22.06
C GLU A 93 0.54 -27.83 -20.97
N PHE A 94 -0.30 -28.00 -19.94
CA PHE A 94 -0.33 -27.11 -18.79
C PHE A 94 0.91 -27.27 -17.89
N GLU A 95 1.37 -28.50 -17.67
CA GLU A 95 2.60 -28.74 -16.89
C GLU A 95 3.84 -28.20 -17.61
N VAL A 96 3.90 -28.34 -18.95
CA VAL A 96 4.92 -27.70 -19.79
C VAL A 96 4.84 -26.18 -19.66
N PHE A 97 3.65 -25.58 -19.75
CA PHE A 97 3.46 -24.15 -19.55
C PHE A 97 3.96 -23.70 -18.16
N ALA A 98 3.60 -24.41 -17.10
CA ALA A 98 4.02 -24.11 -15.74
C ALA A 98 5.55 -24.21 -15.57
N PHE A 99 6.18 -25.22 -16.18
CA PHE A 99 7.63 -25.37 -16.22
C PHE A 99 8.32 -24.16 -16.88
N ARG A 100 7.77 -23.63 -17.99
CA ARG A 100 8.32 -22.47 -18.70
C ARG A 100 8.18 -21.15 -17.94
N GLN A 101 7.24 -21.04 -17.00
CA GLN A 101 7.05 -19.85 -16.18
C GLN A 101 7.98 -19.79 -14.95
N MET A 102 8.67 -20.88 -14.61
CA MET A 102 9.55 -20.93 -13.44
C MET A 102 10.78 -20.02 -13.64
N LYS A 103 11.07 -19.17 -12.64
CA LYS A 103 12.24 -18.27 -12.59
C LYS A 103 12.91 -18.37 -11.22
N GLN A 104 14.22 -18.17 -11.17
CA GLN A 104 14.99 -18.21 -9.92
C GLN A 104 14.58 -17.06 -9.00
N LEU A 105 14.33 -17.37 -7.72
CA LEU A 105 14.01 -16.36 -6.71
C LEU A 105 15.27 -15.60 -6.24
N GLN A 106 15.10 -14.41 -5.64
CA GLN A 106 16.18 -13.47 -5.33
C GLN A 106 17.23 -14.01 -4.34
N GLU A 107 16.89 -14.99 -3.50
CA GLU A 107 17.76 -15.59 -2.48
C GLU A 107 17.95 -17.11 -2.68
N GLU A 108 17.44 -17.65 -3.78
CA GLU A 108 17.52 -19.08 -4.12
C GLU A 108 18.82 -19.37 -4.88
N THR A 109 19.54 -20.42 -4.52
CA THR A 109 20.73 -20.85 -5.27
C THR A 109 20.36 -21.50 -6.59
N VAL A 110 21.26 -21.48 -7.57
CA VAL A 110 21.01 -22.14 -8.86
C VAL A 110 20.76 -23.66 -8.70
N ASP A 111 21.41 -24.31 -7.71
CA ASP A 111 21.16 -25.72 -7.39
C ASP A 111 19.73 -25.96 -6.83
N GLN A 112 19.20 -25.05 -6.01
CA GLN A 112 17.82 -25.11 -5.52
C GLN A 112 16.81 -24.91 -6.65
N PHE A 113 17.07 -23.92 -7.52
CA PHE A 113 16.23 -23.67 -8.68
C PHE A 113 16.20 -24.88 -9.64
N ALA A 114 17.36 -25.47 -9.90
CA ALA A 114 17.48 -26.68 -10.71
C ALA A 114 16.73 -27.88 -10.09
N THR A 115 16.70 -27.97 -8.76
CA THR A 115 15.94 -29.00 -8.04
C THR A 115 14.44 -28.84 -8.23
N GLY A 116 13.92 -27.61 -8.16
CA GLY A 116 12.51 -27.30 -8.46
C GLY A 116 12.14 -27.64 -9.91
N LEU A 117 13.01 -27.29 -10.86
CA LEU A 117 12.81 -27.64 -12.27
C LEU A 117 12.79 -29.16 -12.51
N ARG A 118 13.67 -29.93 -11.85
CA ARG A 118 13.68 -31.40 -11.89
C ARG A 118 12.42 -32.04 -11.32
N GLN A 119 11.79 -31.40 -10.33
CA GLN A 119 10.53 -31.90 -9.78
C GLN A 119 9.37 -31.66 -10.75
N LYS A 120 9.31 -30.47 -11.35
CA LYS A 120 8.24 -30.10 -12.27
C LYS A 120 8.34 -30.82 -13.62
N SER A 121 9.56 -31.09 -14.10
CA SER A 121 9.78 -31.79 -15.38
C SER A 121 9.24 -33.24 -15.39
N LYS A 122 9.11 -33.89 -14.22
CA LYS A 122 8.54 -35.26 -14.10
C LYS A 122 7.12 -35.38 -14.65
N HIS A 123 6.37 -34.28 -14.69
CA HIS A 123 4.98 -34.24 -15.15
C HIS A 123 4.84 -33.65 -16.56
N CYS A 124 5.95 -33.29 -17.21
CA CYS A 124 5.97 -32.61 -18.51
C CYS A 124 6.24 -33.54 -19.71
N ASP A 125 6.71 -34.77 -19.46
CA ASP A 125 7.05 -35.77 -20.49
C ASP A 125 7.96 -35.22 -21.61
N PHE A 126 9.07 -34.59 -21.21
CA PHE A 126 10.07 -34.08 -22.14
C PHE A 126 10.96 -35.22 -22.69
N ALA A 127 11.27 -35.17 -23.99
CA ALA A 127 12.21 -36.10 -24.63
C ALA A 127 13.64 -35.96 -24.09
N ASP A 128 14.06 -34.74 -23.71
CA ASP A 128 15.32 -34.45 -23.05
C ASP A 128 15.08 -33.52 -21.84
N ASN A 129 14.92 -34.12 -20.66
CA ASN A 129 14.69 -33.38 -19.42
C ASN A 129 15.88 -32.49 -19.04
N ASP A 130 17.11 -32.95 -19.23
CA ASP A 130 18.29 -32.19 -18.81
C ASP A 130 18.57 -31.01 -19.75
N GLY A 131 18.31 -31.17 -21.06
CA GLY A 131 18.32 -30.08 -22.04
C GLY A 131 17.29 -29.00 -21.73
N GLU A 132 16.08 -29.40 -21.33
CA GLU A 132 15.01 -28.46 -21.01
C GLU A 132 15.24 -27.70 -19.70
N ILE A 133 15.77 -28.39 -18.69
CA ILE A 133 16.19 -27.78 -17.43
C ILE A 133 17.34 -26.80 -17.68
N LYS A 134 18.33 -27.17 -18.50
CA LYS A 134 19.42 -26.26 -18.91
C LYS A 134 18.86 -25.01 -19.57
N SER A 135 17.96 -25.16 -20.55
CA SER A 135 17.34 -24.03 -21.26
C SER A 135 16.59 -23.10 -20.29
N GLN A 136 15.82 -23.68 -19.37
CA GLN A 136 15.07 -22.91 -18.38
C GLN A 136 15.98 -22.22 -17.35
N ILE A 137 17.10 -22.84 -16.96
CA ILE A 137 18.11 -22.17 -16.11
C ILE A 137 18.72 -20.97 -16.83
N ILE A 138 19.06 -21.07 -18.12
CA ILE A 138 19.62 -19.96 -18.89
C ILE A 138 18.63 -18.79 -18.99
N GLN A 139 17.35 -19.09 -19.21
CA GLN A 139 16.29 -18.08 -19.33
C GLN A 139 15.89 -17.47 -17.98
N GLY A 140 15.85 -18.28 -16.92
CA GLY A 140 15.27 -17.95 -15.62
C GLY A 140 16.27 -17.57 -14.52
N CYS A 141 17.59 -17.71 -14.73
CA CYS A 141 18.59 -17.38 -13.70
C CYS A 141 18.70 -15.87 -13.46
N THR A 142 19.11 -15.49 -12.24
CA THR A 142 19.33 -14.08 -11.86
C THR A 142 20.70 -13.56 -12.32
N SER A 143 21.70 -14.44 -12.45
CA SER A 143 23.08 -14.09 -12.81
C SER A 143 23.28 -13.89 -14.30
N ASN A 144 23.52 -12.64 -14.72
CA ASN A 144 23.83 -12.31 -16.11
C ASN A 144 25.15 -12.91 -16.61
N ASP A 145 26.13 -13.08 -15.73
CA ASP A 145 27.44 -13.64 -16.10
C ASP A 145 27.36 -15.15 -16.33
N LEU A 146 26.58 -15.86 -15.50
CA LEU A 146 26.29 -17.27 -15.72
C LEU A 146 25.54 -17.46 -17.04
N ARG A 147 24.54 -16.60 -17.33
CA ARG A 147 23.80 -16.63 -18.60
C ARG A 147 24.72 -16.43 -19.80
N ARG A 148 25.58 -15.41 -19.77
CA ARG A 148 26.53 -15.12 -20.85
C ARG A 148 27.51 -16.27 -21.09
N LYS A 149 28.01 -16.88 -20.01
CA LYS A 149 28.94 -18.00 -20.10
C LYS A 149 28.26 -19.27 -20.65
N ALA A 150 27.04 -19.54 -20.21
CA ALA A 150 26.24 -20.68 -20.69
C ALA A 150 25.92 -20.58 -22.19
N LEU A 151 25.63 -19.38 -22.70
CA LEU A 151 25.37 -19.12 -24.12
C LEU A 151 26.63 -19.21 -25.00
N ARG A 152 27.81 -18.93 -24.44
CA ARG A 152 29.08 -18.95 -25.18
C ARG A 152 29.68 -20.35 -25.27
N ASP A 153 29.72 -21.08 -24.15
CA ASP A 153 30.55 -22.29 -24.02
C ASP A 153 29.75 -23.58 -24.26
N ASN A 154 28.46 -23.48 -24.63
CA ASN A 154 27.52 -24.59 -24.83
C ASN A 154 27.65 -25.71 -23.78
N LEU A 155 27.60 -25.33 -22.50
CA LEU A 155 27.84 -26.24 -21.37
C LEU A 155 26.72 -27.29 -21.23
N ASP A 156 27.05 -28.52 -20.88
CA ASP A 156 26.07 -29.50 -20.41
C ASP A 156 25.48 -29.09 -19.04
N LEU A 157 24.34 -29.66 -18.63
CA LEU A 157 23.65 -29.26 -17.40
C LEU A 157 24.54 -29.41 -16.15
N THR A 158 25.35 -30.46 -16.10
CA THR A 158 26.26 -30.74 -14.98
C THR A 158 27.37 -29.68 -14.89
N LYS A 159 27.99 -29.31 -16.02
CA LYS A 159 29.00 -28.25 -16.09
C LYS A 159 28.40 -26.87 -15.84
N LEU A 160 27.15 -26.64 -16.23
CA LEU A 160 26.44 -25.39 -15.94
C LEU A 160 26.23 -25.22 -14.43
N LEU A 161 25.76 -26.26 -13.75
CA LEU A 161 25.54 -26.24 -12.29
C LEU A 161 26.85 -26.13 -11.51
N SER A 162 27.91 -26.84 -11.93
CA SER A 162 29.22 -26.72 -11.27
C SER A 162 29.83 -25.33 -11.44
N THR A 163 29.68 -24.73 -12.62
CA THR A 163 30.10 -23.35 -12.88
C THR A 163 29.29 -22.35 -12.05
N ALA A 164 27.97 -22.52 -11.98
CA ALA A 164 27.10 -21.68 -11.15
C ALA A 164 27.52 -21.74 -9.68
N ARG A 165 27.76 -22.93 -9.14
CA ARG A 165 28.21 -23.13 -7.76
C ARG A 165 29.55 -22.47 -7.49
N ALA A 166 30.51 -22.61 -8.41
CA ALA A 166 31.82 -21.96 -8.29
C ALA A 166 31.69 -20.43 -8.28
N MET A 167 30.82 -19.87 -9.13
CA MET A 167 30.55 -18.43 -9.17
C MET A 167 29.86 -17.92 -7.91
N GLU A 168 28.86 -18.64 -7.40
CA GLU A 168 28.17 -18.30 -6.15
C GLU A 168 29.12 -18.32 -4.94
N ILE A 169 30.01 -19.31 -4.87
CA ILE A 169 31.04 -19.39 -3.84
C ILE A 169 32.05 -18.24 -3.97
N ALA A 170 32.54 -17.98 -5.19
CA ALA A 170 33.47 -16.89 -5.44
C ALA A 170 32.88 -15.52 -5.08
N ASN A 171 31.61 -15.27 -5.42
CA ASN A 171 30.92 -14.03 -5.06
C ASN A 171 30.75 -13.91 -3.53
N LYS A 172 30.36 -14.98 -2.83
CA LYS A 172 30.28 -14.99 -1.36
C LYS A 172 31.64 -14.74 -0.70
N GLN A 173 32.71 -15.32 -1.25
CA GLN A 173 34.08 -15.12 -0.76
C GLN A 173 34.56 -13.68 -1.03
N ALA A 174 34.31 -13.14 -2.23
CA ALA A 174 34.63 -11.77 -2.59
C ALA A 174 33.89 -10.75 -1.70
N ASP A 175 32.60 -10.98 -1.42
CA ASP A 175 31.84 -10.14 -0.49
C ASP A 175 32.38 -10.19 0.94
N LYS A 176 32.86 -11.36 1.38
CA LYS A 176 33.50 -11.51 2.70
C LYS A 176 34.86 -10.80 2.75
N MET A 177 35.64 -10.86 1.67
CA MET A 177 36.91 -10.14 1.54
C MET A 177 36.68 -8.63 1.52
N ARG A 178 35.68 -8.14 0.76
CA ARG A 178 35.32 -6.73 0.69
C ARG A 178 34.86 -6.18 2.04
N LYS A 179 34.05 -6.93 2.79
CA LYS A 179 33.66 -6.56 4.17
C LYS A 179 34.88 -6.49 5.10
N SER A 180 35.85 -7.39 4.94
CA SER A 180 37.12 -7.36 5.69
C SER A 180 37.98 -6.14 5.34
N GLU A 181 38.05 -5.76 4.07
CA GLU A 181 38.76 -4.56 3.61
C GLU A 181 38.07 -3.26 4.08
N GLU A 182 36.74 -3.19 4.02
CA GLU A 182 35.96 -2.05 4.54
C GLU A 182 36.18 -1.87 6.06
N THR A 183 36.21 -2.96 6.84
CA THR A 183 36.50 -2.87 8.29
C THR A 183 37.95 -2.48 8.59
N ASN A 184 38.92 -2.94 7.80
CA ASN A 184 40.32 -2.54 7.94
C ASN A 184 40.57 -1.09 7.53
N ALA A 185 39.91 -0.60 6.47
CA ALA A 185 39.97 0.80 6.06
C ALA A 185 39.34 1.73 7.10
N VAL A 186 38.22 1.33 7.71
CA VAL A 186 37.60 2.06 8.83
C VAL A 186 38.52 2.05 10.05
N ARG A 187 39.15 0.92 10.39
CA ARG A 187 40.12 0.83 11.51
C ARG A 187 41.38 1.68 11.28
N GLN A 188 41.97 1.67 10.08
CA GLN A 188 43.10 2.53 9.74
C GLN A 188 42.73 4.02 9.78
N LYS A 189 41.53 4.39 9.31
CA LYS A 189 41.02 5.77 9.38
C LYS A 189 40.74 6.21 10.82
N LEU A 190 40.18 5.33 11.66
CA LEU A 190 39.96 5.59 13.09
C LEU A 190 41.30 5.75 13.83
N PHE A 191 42.29 4.92 13.49
CA PHE A 191 43.63 4.97 14.05
C PHE A 191 44.35 6.27 13.68
N LEU A 192 44.32 6.70 12.42
CA LEU A 192 44.86 7.98 11.95
C LEU A 192 44.15 9.18 12.61
N SER A 193 42.83 9.12 12.77
CA SER A 193 42.05 10.14 13.49
C SER A 193 42.43 10.23 14.97
N LEU A 194 42.63 9.09 15.64
CA LEU A 194 43.06 9.06 17.04
C LEU A 194 44.50 9.56 17.21
N THR A 195 45.41 9.17 16.30
CA THR A 195 46.81 9.64 16.34
C THR A 195 46.91 11.14 16.11
N LEU A 196 46.16 11.70 15.16
CA LEU A 196 46.08 13.15 14.96
C LEU A 196 45.49 13.88 16.18
N SER A 197 44.43 13.31 16.78
CA SER A 197 43.81 13.89 17.99
C SER A 197 44.78 13.88 19.18
N ASN A 198 45.54 12.80 19.36
CA ASN A 198 46.56 12.68 20.41
C ASN A 198 47.76 13.60 20.18
N LEU A 199 48.19 13.79 18.92
CA LEU A 199 49.26 14.72 18.56
C LEU A 199 48.85 16.17 18.86
N LEU A 200 47.60 16.53 18.56
CA LEU A 200 47.01 17.84 18.90
C LEU A 200 46.91 18.05 20.42
N LEU A 201 46.57 17.01 21.18
CA LEU A 201 46.56 17.03 22.64
C LEU A 201 47.97 17.23 23.22
N LYS A 202 48.97 16.59 22.61
CA LYS A 202 50.39 16.74 23.00
C LYS A 202 50.90 18.15 22.70
N ALA A 203 50.60 18.68 21.52
CA ALA A 203 50.91 20.07 21.14
C ALA A 203 50.22 21.10 22.06
N LYS A 204 48.97 20.84 22.49
CA LYS A 204 48.28 21.67 23.49
C LYS A 204 48.94 21.62 24.87
N LYS A 205 49.52 20.48 25.27
CA LYS A 205 50.27 20.34 26.54
C LYS A 205 51.63 21.03 26.50
N GLU A 206 52.27 21.10 25.33
CA GLU A 206 53.57 21.75 25.13
C GLU A 206 53.49 23.29 24.96
N LYS A 207 52.29 23.89 25.08
CA LYS A 207 52.01 25.36 25.08
C LYS A 207 52.81 26.20 26.10
N SER A 208 53.75 25.62 26.84
CA SER A 208 54.56 26.30 27.85
C SER A 208 55.82 26.98 27.29
N LYS A 209 56.22 26.80 26.01
CA LYS A 209 57.55 27.33 25.57
C LYS A 209 57.68 28.12 24.27
N ASN A 210 56.70 28.26 23.38
CA ASN A 210 56.77 29.22 22.27
C ASN A 210 55.40 29.43 21.60
N VAL A 211 54.86 30.64 21.69
CA VAL A 211 53.44 30.91 21.39
C VAL A 211 53.17 31.18 19.90
N GLY A 212 54.16 31.65 19.14
CA GLY A 212 53.93 32.11 17.75
C GLY A 212 53.73 31.02 16.69
N THR A 213 54.51 29.94 16.70
CA THR A 213 54.47 28.91 15.64
C THR A 213 53.44 27.80 15.86
N VAL A 214 52.96 27.66 17.11
CA VAL A 214 52.03 26.59 17.50
C VAL A 214 50.58 26.91 17.11
N GLU A 215 50.20 28.19 17.11
CA GLU A 215 48.85 28.62 16.68
C GLU A 215 48.62 28.41 15.19
N ASP A 216 49.61 28.70 14.34
CA ASP A 216 49.54 28.43 12.89
C ASP A 216 49.45 26.92 12.61
N ALA A 217 50.23 26.10 13.33
CA ALA A 217 50.15 24.64 13.20
C ALA A 217 48.79 24.08 13.62
N ILE A 218 48.17 24.62 14.68
CA ILE A 218 46.81 24.26 15.10
C ILE A 218 45.77 24.71 14.06
N HIS A 219 45.93 25.89 13.48
CA HIS A 219 45.02 26.41 12.46
C HIS A 219 45.08 25.60 11.17
N ILE A 220 46.28 25.21 10.72
CA ILE A 220 46.49 24.32 9.58
C ILE A 220 45.92 22.93 9.88
N ALA A 221 46.16 22.37 11.07
CA ALA A 221 45.61 21.07 11.46
C ALA A 221 44.08 21.07 11.48
N HIS A 222 43.43 22.13 12.00
CA HIS A 222 41.98 22.28 11.93
C HIS A 222 41.46 22.43 10.49
N HIS A 223 42.19 23.13 9.63
CA HIS A 223 41.84 23.27 8.21
C HIS A 223 41.94 21.94 7.47
N VAL A 224 43.02 21.18 7.68
CA VAL A 224 43.21 19.85 7.11
C VAL A 224 42.16 18.86 7.64
N LEU A 225 41.80 18.94 8.92
CA LEU A 225 40.72 18.11 9.49
C LEU A 225 39.35 18.44 8.88
N ARG A 226 39.10 19.71 8.56
CA ARG A 226 37.87 20.17 7.89
C ARG A 226 37.80 19.70 6.44
N LEU A 227 38.91 19.82 5.71
CA LEU A 227 39.02 19.31 4.33
C LEU A 227 38.90 17.79 4.30
N ALA A 228 39.57 17.08 5.20
CA ALA A 228 39.45 15.63 5.33
C ALA A 228 38.02 15.20 5.66
N LYS A 229 37.31 15.91 6.57
CA LYS A 229 35.88 15.68 6.83
C LYS A 229 35.03 15.93 5.58
N SER A 230 35.29 16.98 4.81
CA SER A 230 34.54 17.27 3.57
C SER A 230 34.73 16.21 2.49
N VAL A 231 35.93 15.64 2.36
CA VAL A 231 36.26 14.58 1.40
C VAL A 231 35.74 13.20 1.85
N ILE A 232 35.67 12.95 3.16
CA ILE A 232 35.08 11.73 3.74
C ILE A 232 33.55 11.70 3.63
N THR A 233 32.90 12.86 3.50
CA THR A 233 31.43 12.99 3.46
C THR A 233 30.84 12.82 2.06
N ALA A 234 31.66 12.85 0.99
CA ALA A 234 31.18 12.92 -0.40
C ALA A 234 30.76 11.59 -1.06
N LYS A 235 30.64 10.47 -0.33
CA LYS A 235 30.12 9.20 -0.88
C LYS A 235 29.25 8.36 0.08
N SER A 236 28.62 9.00 1.07
CA SER A 236 27.57 8.38 1.91
C SER A 236 26.88 9.44 2.77
N GLU A 237 26.10 10.35 2.16
CA GLU A 237 25.05 11.06 2.87
C GLU A 237 23.69 10.75 2.23
N ASN A 238 22.65 10.70 3.06
CA ASN A 238 21.28 10.32 2.72
C ASN A 238 20.81 10.99 1.39
N PRO A 239 20.47 10.23 0.33
CA PRO A 239 20.00 10.77 -0.96
C PRO A 239 18.82 11.75 -0.81
N GLU A 240 18.00 11.58 0.23
CA GLU A 240 16.91 12.49 0.58
C GLU A 240 17.41 13.86 1.06
N LYS A 241 18.52 13.90 1.80
CA LYS A 241 19.13 15.15 2.28
C LYS A 241 19.68 15.96 1.10
N GLU A 242 20.35 15.31 0.17
CA GLU A 242 20.82 15.94 -1.08
C GLU A 242 19.64 16.49 -1.90
N LEU A 243 18.59 15.68 -2.08
CA LEU A 243 17.39 16.10 -2.81
C LEU A 243 16.68 17.28 -2.14
N THR A 244 16.51 17.23 -0.81
CA THR A 244 15.84 18.31 -0.08
C THR A 244 16.66 19.59 -0.02
N GLU A 245 17.98 19.49 -0.10
CA GLU A 245 18.87 20.64 -0.24
C GLU A 245 18.85 21.21 -1.67
N GLU A 246 18.86 20.35 -2.69
CA GLU A 246 18.74 20.75 -4.09
C GLU A 246 17.42 21.48 -4.37
N TYR A 247 16.31 21.01 -3.76
CA TYR A 247 14.96 21.60 -3.87
C TYR A 247 14.54 22.38 -2.62
N ARG A 248 15.49 23.03 -1.93
CA ARG A 248 15.24 23.75 -0.68
C ARG A 248 14.06 24.73 -0.77
N ASP A 249 13.95 25.47 -1.87
CA ASP A 249 12.88 26.41 -2.16
C ASP A 249 11.46 25.77 -2.22
N VAL A 250 11.37 24.47 -2.49
CA VAL A 250 10.10 23.72 -2.46
C VAL A 250 9.75 23.33 -1.02
N PHE A 251 10.72 23.14 -0.14
CA PHE A 251 10.51 22.71 1.25
C PHE A 251 10.49 23.87 2.26
N GLU A 252 11.00 25.03 1.88
CA GLU A 252 11.04 26.25 2.68
C GLU A 252 10.04 27.29 2.18
N GLY A 253 9.65 28.21 3.07
CA GLY A 253 8.71 29.28 2.74
C GLY A 253 7.24 28.87 2.59
N PHE A 254 6.46 29.75 1.98
CA PHE A 254 5.02 29.65 1.81
C PHE A 254 4.66 29.76 0.32
N GLY A 255 4.17 28.65 -0.25
CA GLY A 255 3.88 28.56 -1.66
C GLY A 255 2.73 29.47 -2.08
N LYS A 256 2.76 29.86 -3.35
CA LYS A 256 1.71 30.61 -4.03
C LYS A 256 1.74 30.22 -5.50
N LEU A 257 0.71 29.51 -5.97
CA LEU A 257 0.60 29.04 -7.34
C LEU A 257 0.80 30.23 -8.30
N LYS A 258 1.79 30.10 -9.18
CA LYS A 258 2.10 31.11 -10.20
C LYS A 258 1.08 31.11 -11.33
N ASP A 259 0.93 32.28 -11.95
CA ASP A 259 0.18 32.52 -13.20
C ASP A 259 -1.30 32.16 -13.14
N LYS A 260 -1.87 32.02 -11.93
CA LYS A 260 -3.29 31.69 -11.77
C LYS A 260 -3.88 32.28 -10.50
N ARG A 261 -5.08 32.84 -10.65
CA ARG A 261 -5.95 33.26 -9.56
C ARG A 261 -7.27 32.53 -9.65
N ILE A 262 -7.86 32.29 -8.50
CA ILE A 262 -9.07 31.49 -8.34
C ILE A 262 -10.25 32.43 -8.20
N LYS A 263 -11.23 32.23 -9.07
CA LYS A 263 -12.54 32.86 -8.98
C LYS A 263 -13.48 31.98 -8.15
N ILE A 264 -14.23 32.60 -7.23
CA ILE A 264 -15.32 31.94 -6.52
C ILE A 264 -16.62 32.39 -7.18
N HIS A 265 -17.35 31.45 -7.76
CA HIS A 265 -18.63 31.72 -8.40
C HIS A 265 -19.73 31.86 -7.34
N ILE A 266 -20.43 33.00 -7.33
CA ILE A 266 -21.51 33.31 -6.39
C ILE A 266 -22.85 33.30 -7.13
N ASP A 267 -23.89 32.80 -6.46
CA ASP A 267 -25.27 32.94 -6.89
C ASP A 267 -25.84 34.28 -6.46
N GLU A 268 -26.01 35.19 -7.41
CA GLU A 268 -26.52 36.54 -7.16
C GLU A 268 -27.99 36.55 -6.72
N ASN A 269 -28.73 35.47 -6.96
CA ASN A 269 -30.10 35.30 -6.47
C ASN A 269 -30.17 35.08 -4.95
N ILE A 270 -29.04 34.74 -4.31
CA ILE A 270 -28.98 34.51 -2.88
C ILE A 270 -28.48 35.77 -2.18
N ALA A 271 -29.38 36.38 -1.41
CA ALA A 271 -29.09 37.60 -0.68
C ALA A 271 -27.87 37.41 0.25
N PRO A 272 -26.96 38.41 0.29
CA PRO A 272 -25.79 38.33 1.14
C PRO A 272 -26.15 38.41 2.62
N VAL A 273 -25.37 37.73 3.45
CA VAL A 273 -25.58 37.63 4.89
C VAL A 273 -24.36 38.13 5.64
N ALA A 274 -24.55 39.18 6.44
CA ALA A 274 -23.61 39.62 7.45
C ALA A 274 -24.06 39.09 8.82
N GLU A 275 -23.38 38.04 9.31
CA GLU A 275 -23.70 37.44 10.60
C GLU A 275 -23.13 38.27 11.76
N PRO A 276 -23.82 38.29 12.93
CA PRO A 276 -23.32 38.97 14.10
C PRO A 276 -22.01 38.35 14.60
N HIS A 277 -21.12 39.22 15.11
CA HIS A 277 -19.85 38.79 15.68
C HIS A 277 -20.06 37.86 16.88
N ARG A 278 -19.36 36.72 16.88
CA ARG A 278 -19.32 35.80 18.03
C ARG A 278 -18.27 36.25 19.03
N ARG A 279 -18.69 36.47 20.27
CA ARG A 279 -17.79 36.90 21.36
C ARG A 279 -16.64 35.89 21.53
N ILE A 280 -15.42 36.38 21.36
CA ILE A 280 -14.20 35.61 21.59
C ILE A 280 -13.83 35.70 23.09
N PRO A 281 -13.63 34.56 23.78
CA PRO A 281 -13.23 34.53 25.19
C PRO A 281 -11.92 35.30 25.43
N PHE A 282 -11.85 36.07 26.52
CA PHE A 282 -10.71 36.96 26.78
C PHE A 282 -9.36 36.23 26.77
N HIS A 283 -9.28 35.03 27.36
CA HIS A 283 -8.05 34.25 27.46
C HIS A 283 -7.47 33.76 26.11
N VAL A 284 -8.24 33.80 25.01
CA VAL A 284 -7.75 33.43 23.67
C VAL A 284 -7.52 34.62 22.73
N ARG A 285 -7.89 35.84 23.13
CA ARG A 285 -7.83 37.02 22.25
C ARG A 285 -6.43 37.32 21.75
N ASN A 286 -5.44 37.32 22.65
CA ASN A 286 -4.04 37.58 22.27
C ASN A 286 -3.55 36.55 21.24
N LYS A 287 -3.92 35.28 21.40
CA LYS A 287 -3.57 34.21 20.44
C LYS A 287 -4.23 34.42 19.08
N VAL A 288 -5.47 34.93 19.06
CA VAL A 288 -6.17 35.29 17.82
C VAL A 288 -5.46 36.44 17.11
N GLU A 289 -5.06 37.48 17.84
CA GLU A 289 -4.33 38.62 17.28
C GLU A 289 -2.96 38.21 16.70
N GLU A 290 -2.21 37.37 17.42
CA GLU A 290 -0.95 36.79 16.94
C GLU A 290 -1.15 35.97 15.65
N GLU A 291 -2.18 35.13 15.60
CA GLU A 291 -2.49 34.32 14.41
C GLU A 291 -2.94 35.19 13.23
N LEU A 292 -3.73 36.23 13.46
CA LEU A 292 -4.11 37.20 12.42
C LEU A 292 -2.88 37.91 11.86
N LYS A 293 -2.00 38.41 12.73
CA LYS A 293 -0.74 39.05 12.34
C LYS A 293 0.13 38.10 11.53
N ARG A 294 0.23 36.83 11.94
CA ARG A 294 0.97 35.79 11.21
C ARG A 294 0.38 35.55 9.82
N LEU A 295 -0.94 35.45 9.70
CA LEU A 295 -1.62 35.23 8.41
C LEU A 295 -1.52 36.46 7.49
N GLU A 296 -1.58 37.67 8.04
CA GLU A 296 -1.40 38.93 7.31
C GLU A 296 0.04 39.03 6.77
N GLN A 297 1.05 38.75 7.60
CA GLN A 297 2.46 38.71 7.19
C GLN A 297 2.76 37.66 6.10
N GLN A 298 1.99 36.58 6.06
CA GLN A 298 2.07 35.54 5.03
C GLN A 298 1.26 35.86 3.77
N ASP A 299 0.66 37.06 3.68
CA ASP A 299 -0.20 37.48 2.58
C ASP A 299 -1.42 36.55 2.36
N VAL A 300 -1.90 35.93 3.44
CA VAL A 300 -3.07 35.02 3.42
C VAL A 300 -4.37 35.79 3.61
N ILE A 301 -4.35 36.81 4.49
CA ILE A 301 -5.49 37.67 4.80
C ILE A 301 -5.11 39.14 4.67
N GLU A 302 -6.12 40.00 4.55
CA GLU A 302 -6.00 41.46 4.62
C GLU A 302 -7.19 42.04 5.40
N LYS A 303 -7.04 43.26 5.91
CA LYS A 303 -8.17 43.99 6.50
C LYS A 303 -9.24 44.21 5.43
N ALA A 304 -10.51 44.01 5.81
CA ALA A 304 -11.61 44.31 4.91
C ALA A 304 -11.80 45.83 4.79
N VAL A 305 -11.88 46.34 3.55
CA VAL A 305 -12.09 47.76 3.24
C VAL A 305 -13.28 47.88 2.30
N GLY A 306 -14.12 48.89 2.53
CA GLY A 306 -15.34 49.14 1.76
C GLY A 306 -16.54 48.29 2.21
N PRO A 307 -17.61 48.22 1.39
CA PRO A 307 -18.80 47.44 1.70
C PRO A 307 -18.50 45.94 1.87
N THR A 308 -19.03 45.34 2.94
CA THR A 308 -18.84 43.92 3.29
C THR A 308 -20.21 43.22 3.37
N PRO A 309 -20.81 42.89 2.22
CA PRO A 309 -22.17 42.33 2.20
C PRO A 309 -22.22 40.93 2.85
N TRP A 310 -21.12 40.18 2.75
CA TRP A 310 -20.93 38.92 3.48
C TRP A 310 -20.04 39.16 4.69
N VAL A 311 -20.43 38.66 5.85
CA VAL A 311 -19.58 38.61 7.05
C VAL A 311 -19.84 37.30 7.78
N SER A 312 -18.80 36.47 7.90
CA SER A 312 -18.88 35.19 8.62
C SER A 312 -18.22 35.31 10.01
N PRO A 313 -18.77 34.71 11.07
CA PRO A 313 -18.13 34.72 12.37
C PRO A 313 -17.01 33.66 12.43
N ILE A 314 -16.04 33.84 13.33
CA ILE A 314 -15.02 32.82 13.58
C ILE A 314 -15.35 31.93 14.77
N VAL A 315 -14.78 30.73 14.75
CA VAL A 315 -14.67 29.81 15.89
C VAL A 315 -13.19 29.53 16.11
N VAL A 316 -12.74 29.62 17.36
CA VAL A 316 -11.35 29.38 17.74
C VAL A 316 -11.25 27.99 18.37
N ALA A 317 -10.49 27.10 17.73
CA ALA A 317 -10.25 25.75 18.23
C ALA A 317 -8.77 25.55 18.58
N PRO A 318 -8.41 24.81 19.63
CA PRO A 318 -7.03 24.41 19.87
C PRO A 318 -6.55 23.43 18.79
N ARG A 319 -5.26 23.47 18.45
CA ARG A 319 -4.66 22.47 17.55
C ARG A 319 -4.46 21.16 18.31
N ALA A 320 -4.90 20.04 17.73
CA ALA A 320 -4.84 18.72 18.36
C ALA A 320 -3.43 18.32 18.82
N LYS A 321 -2.39 18.62 18.01
CA LYS A 321 -1.00 18.29 18.34
C LYS A 321 -0.37 19.25 19.35
N ASN A 322 -0.83 20.50 19.38
CA ASN A 322 -0.28 21.56 20.23
C ASN A 322 -1.45 22.38 20.80
N PRO A 323 -2.01 21.98 21.96
CA PRO A 323 -3.17 22.66 22.56
C PRO A 323 -2.96 24.16 22.83
N ASN A 324 -1.70 24.58 22.97
CA ASN A 324 -1.33 25.97 23.16
C ASN A 324 -1.45 26.83 21.89
N GLN A 325 -1.46 26.22 20.70
CA GLN A 325 -1.70 26.89 19.44
C GLN A 325 -3.17 26.80 19.05
N ILE A 326 -3.67 27.82 18.36
CA ILE A 326 -5.05 27.89 17.91
C ILE A 326 -5.18 27.67 16.40
N ARG A 327 -6.41 27.38 15.97
CA ARG A 327 -6.88 27.40 14.58
C ARG A 327 -8.09 28.34 14.52
N ILE A 328 -7.99 29.36 13.67
CA ILE A 328 -9.12 30.21 13.33
C ILE A 328 -9.93 29.48 12.26
N CYS A 329 -11.18 29.15 12.57
CA CYS A 329 -12.13 28.53 11.65
C CYS A 329 -13.22 29.54 11.31
N VAL A 330 -13.32 29.93 10.04
CA VAL A 330 -14.40 30.80 9.58
C VAL A 330 -15.64 29.96 9.33
N ASP A 331 -16.78 30.37 9.89
CA ASP A 331 -18.05 29.69 9.69
C ASP A 331 -18.68 30.08 8.35
N MET A 332 -18.25 29.42 7.28
CA MET A 332 -18.70 29.73 5.92
C MET A 332 -20.12 29.22 5.61
N ARG A 333 -20.89 28.68 6.58
CA ARG A 333 -22.17 27.99 6.28
C ARG A 333 -23.19 28.86 5.55
N LYS A 334 -23.28 30.16 5.86
CA LYS A 334 -24.18 31.09 5.16
C LYS A 334 -23.67 31.44 3.77
N ALA A 335 -22.39 31.82 3.66
CA ALA A 335 -21.73 32.10 2.39
C ALA A 335 -21.78 30.89 1.43
N ASN A 336 -21.58 29.68 1.94
CA ASN A 336 -21.61 28.43 1.17
C ASN A 336 -22.97 28.15 0.50
N LYS A 337 -24.06 28.78 0.94
CA LYS A 337 -25.35 28.67 0.23
C LYS A 337 -25.32 29.39 -1.11
N ALA A 338 -24.58 30.50 -1.19
CA ALA A 338 -24.42 31.29 -2.41
C ALA A 338 -23.24 30.81 -3.28
N ILE A 339 -22.25 30.12 -2.71
CA ILE A 339 -21.11 29.62 -3.48
C ILE A 339 -21.54 28.47 -4.40
N LYS A 340 -21.39 28.68 -5.71
CA LYS A 340 -21.62 27.67 -6.75
C LYS A 340 -20.40 26.75 -6.84
N ARG A 341 -20.64 25.44 -6.78
CA ARG A 341 -19.59 24.41 -6.86
C ARG A 341 -19.37 24.01 -8.31
N GLU A 342 -18.12 24.07 -8.75
CA GLU A 342 -17.71 23.42 -9.99
C GLU A 342 -17.58 21.92 -9.77
N ARG A 343 -17.96 21.14 -10.78
CA ARG A 343 -17.82 19.69 -10.76
C ARG A 343 -16.65 19.28 -11.62
N HIS A 344 -15.60 18.79 -10.97
CA HIS A 344 -14.42 18.25 -11.61
C HIS A 344 -14.37 16.73 -11.41
N LEU A 345 -13.85 16.01 -12.40
CA LEU A 345 -13.56 14.58 -12.25
C LEU A 345 -12.36 14.43 -11.31
N THR A 346 -12.62 13.88 -10.13
CA THR A 346 -11.59 13.49 -9.18
C THR A 346 -11.26 12.02 -9.43
N PRO A 347 -9.97 11.65 -9.55
CA PRO A 347 -9.59 10.26 -9.72
C PRO A 347 -10.10 9.43 -8.53
N THR A 348 -10.63 8.26 -8.85
CA THR A 348 -11.03 7.29 -7.84
C THR A 348 -9.82 6.52 -7.33
N ILE A 349 -9.99 5.81 -6.22
CA ILE A 349 -8.95 4.88 -5.74
C ILE A 349 -8.73 3.75 -6.75
N ASP A 350 -9.76 3.32 -7.48
CA ASP A 350 -9.64 2.29 -8.49
C ASP A 350 -8.75 2.76 -9.65
N ASP A 351 -8.94 4.00 -10.12
CA ASP A 351 -8.06 4.62 -11.13
C ASP A 351 -6.60 4.65 -10.65
N LEU A 352 -6.40 5.01 -9.38
CA LEU A 352 -5.06 5.04 -8.78
C LEU A 352 -4.44 3.63 -8.70
N ILE A 353 -5.21 2.60 -8.33
CA ILE A 353 -4.72 1.23 -8.28
C ILE A 353 -4.23 0.78 -9.66
N MET A 354 -4.97 1.11 -10.72
CA MET A 354 -4.60 0.79 -12.10
C MET A 354 -3.31 1.50 -12.51
N ASP A 355 -3.18 2.79 -12.19
CA ASP A 355 -1.98 3.58 -12.46
C ASP A 355 -0.73 3.02 -11.74
N LEU A 356 -0.90 2.49 -10.53
CA LEU A 356 0.19 1.96 -9.71
C LEU A 356 0.61 0.52 -10.08
N ASN A 357 -0.01 -0.08 -11.09
CA ASN A 357 0.31 -1.44 -11.52
C ASN A 357 1.78 -1.55 -11.95
N GLY A 358 2.47 -2.59 -11.48
CA GLY A 358 3.91 -2.79 -11.72
C GLY A 358 4.85 -1.87 -10.93
N ALA A 359 4.34 -0.87 -10.20
CA ALA A 359 5.18 0.00 -9.37
C ALA A 359 5.71 -0.75 -8.13
N LYS A 360 6.97 -0.45 -7.78
CA LYS A 360 7.70 -1.07 -6.66
C LYS A 360 8.25 -0.07 -5.65
N VAL A 361 8.52 1.16 -6.09
CA VAL A 361 9.09 2.24 -5.27
C VAL A 361 8.13 3.42 -5.28
N PHE A 362 7.90 4.03 -4.12
CA PHE A 362 6.91 5.06 -3.90
C PHE A 362 7.45 6.24 -3.07
N SER A 363 6.96 7.43 -3.35
CA SER A 363 7.08 8.59 -2.45
C SER A 363 5.72 9.26 -2.31
N LYS A 364 5.47 9.85 -1.15
CA LYS A 364 4.28 10.65 -0.87
C LYS A 364 4.72 12.06 -0.48
N LEU A 365 4.17 13.06 -1.16
CA LEU A 365 4.46 14.48 -0.93
C LEU A 365 3.19 15.18 -0.41
N ASP A 366 3.30 15.89 0.72
CA ASP A 366 2.21 16.67 1.34
C ASP A 366 2.40 18.15 1.03
N LEU A 367 1.39 18.81 0.46
CA LEU A 367 1.44 20.25 0.18
C LEU A 367 1.27 21.07 1.48
N ARG A 368 2.19 22.00 1.73
CA ARG A 368 2.16 22.84 2.95
C ARG A 368 0.97 23.80 2.90
N ASN A 369 0.00 23.63 3.79
CA ASN A 369 -1.22 24.46 3.85
C ASN A 369 -1.91 24.58 2.47
N GLY A 370 -2.11 23.45 1.78
CA GLY A 370 -2.55 23.35 0.37
C GLY A 370 -3.46 24.49 -0.11
N PHE A 371 -4.65 24.66 0.47
CA PHE A 371 -5.60 25.70 0.02
C PHE A 371 -5.02 27.11 0.03
N HIS A 372 -4.21 27.47 1.03
CA HIS A 372 -3.64 28.81 1.11
C HIS A 372 -2.57 29.09 0.04
N GLN A 373 -2.13 28.09 -0.72
CA GLN A 373 -1.24 28.30 -1.86
C GLN A 373 -1.98 28.82 -3.10
N LEU A 374 -3.32 28.79 -3.11
CA LEU A 374 -4.13 29.31 -4.20
C LEU A 374 -4.59 30.74 -3.91
N GLU A 375 -4.21 31.70 -4.77
CA GLU A 375 -4.63 33.09 -4.64
C GLU A 375 -6.05 33.31 -5.19
N LEU A 376 -6.88 34.03 -4.43
CA LEU A 376 -8.20 34.45 -4.87
C LEU A 376 -8.10 35.72 -5.74
N GLU A 377 -8.93 35.76 -6.78
CA GLU A 377 -9.21 37.01 -7.50
C GLU A 377 -9.74 38.08 -6.54
N PRO A 378 -9.31 39.36 -6.66
CA PRO A 378 -9.78 40.45 -5.81
C PRO A 378 -11.31 40.51 -5.67
N GLU A 379 -12.02 40.27 -6.77
CA GLU A 379 -13.47 40.27 -6.90
C GLU A 379 -14.12 39.11 -6.16
N SER A 380 -13.38 38.05 -5.83
CA SER A 380 -13.91 36.90 -5.08
C SER A 380 -13.66 37.02 -3.57
N ARG A 381 -12.82 37.95 -3.11
CA ARG A 381 -12.40 38.01 -1.69
C ARG A 381 -13.52 38.41 -0.75
N TYR A 382 -14.46 39.24 -1.19
CA TYR A 382 -15.51 39.81 -0.34
C TYR A 382 -16.38 38.73 0.34
N VAL A 383 -16.62 37.59 -0.32
CA VAL A 383 -17.41 36.47 0.24
C VAL A 383 -16.72 35.79 1.43
N THR A 384 -15.40 35.94 1.53
CA THR A 384 -14.56 35.32 2.58
C THR A 384 -14.39 36.21 3.82
N THR A 385 -15.09 37.35 3.86
CA THR A 385 -14.96 38.32 4.94
C THR A 385 -15.44 37.71 6.27
N PHE A 386 -14.66 37.91 7.32
CA PHE A 386 -14.96 37.40 8.65
C PHE A 386 -14.71 38.42 9.76
N SER A 387 -15.45 38.28 10.85
CA SER A 387 -15.40 39.19 12.00
C SER A 387 -14.58 38.64 13.17
N THR A 388 -13.78 39.51 13.78
CA THR A 388 -13.04 39.25 15.03
C THR A 388 -13.23 40.40 16.01
N HIS A 389 -12.69 40.28 17.23
CA HIS A 389 -12.76 41.36 18.22
C HIS A 389 -11.87 42.57 17.88
N VAL A 390 -10.99 42.45 16.87
CA VAL A 390 -10.11 43.52 16.37
C VAL A 390 -10.52 44.01 14.97
N GLY A 391 -11.73 43.69 14.52
CA GLY A 391 -12.31 44.20 13.27
C GLY A 391 -12.58 43.13 12.22
N LEU A 392 -12.79 43.59 10.98
CA LEU A 392 -13.13 42.75 9.84
C LEU A 392 -11.90 42.46 8.98
N TRP A 393 -11.78 41.20 8.57
CA TRP A 393 -10.70 40.69 7.75
C TRP A 393 -11.28 39.89 6.59
N ARG A 394 -10.54 39.72 5.50
CA ARG A 394 -10.92 38.85 4.38
C ARG A 394 -9.72 38.08 3.86
N TYR A 395 -9.97 36.94 3.24
CA TYR A 395 -8.90 36.12 2.69
C TYR A 395 -8.47 36.59 1.30
N LYS A 396 -7.14 36.57 1.08
CA LYS A 396 -6.51 36.70 -0.24
C LYS A 396 -6.19 35.35 -0.87
N ARG A 397 -6.22 34.28 -0.07
CA ARG A 397 -5.97 32.90 -0.49
C ARG A 397 -7.20 32.04 -0.23
N LEU A 398 -7.36 30.94 -0.94
CA LEU A 398 -8.50 30.05 -0.75
C LEU A 398 -8.54 29.52 0.70
N ASN A 399 -9.60 29.81 1.45
CA ASN A 399 -9.69 29.44 2.86
C ASN A 399 -10.45 28.14 3.11
N PHE A 400 -10.08 27.46 4.19
CA PHE A 400 -10.83 26.32 4.71
C PHE A 400 -12.27 26.72 5.06
N GLY A 401 -13.20 25.79 4.82
CA GLY A 401 -14.63 25.96 5.10
C GLY A 401 -15.47 26.33 3.88
N ILE A 402 -14.87 26.83 2.80
CA ILE A 402 -15.58 27.03 1.52
C ILE A 402 -16.00 25.67 0.94
N SER A 403 -17.28 25.55 0.56
CA SER A 403 -17.87 24.31 0.05
C SER A 403 -17.29 23.82 -1.28
N ALA A 404 -16.75 24.72 -2.10
CA ALA A 404 -16.12 24.43 -3.40
C ALA A 404 -14.59 24.30 -3.33
N ALA A 405 -13.96 24.59 -2.18
CA ALA A 405 -12.50 24.63 -2.08
C ALA A 405 -11.81 23.30 -2.41
N PRO A 406 -12.31 22.13 -1.96
CA PRO A 406 -11.69 20.85 -2.28
C PRO A 406 -11.65 20.56 -3.79
N GLU A 407 -12.75 20.82 -4.52
CA GLU A 407 -12.80 20.57 -5.96
C GLU A 407 -11.91 21.51 -6.75
N ILE A 408 -11.93 22.79 -6.40
CA ILE A 408 -11.03 23.80 -6.97
C ILE A 408 -9.59 23.32 -6.76
N PHE A 409 -9.20 23.04 -5.52
CA PHE A 409 -7.84 22.66 -5.19
C PHE A 409 -7.39 21.38 -5.91
N GLN A 410 -8.20 20.33 -5.89
CA GLN A 410 -7.92 19.08 -6.61
C GLN A 410 -7.65 19.33 -8.10
N ASN A 411 -8.49 20.13 -8.74
CA ASN A 411 -8.40 20.45 -10.15
C ASN A 411 -7.14 21.28 -10.48
N GLU A 412 -6.82 22.25 -9.64
CA GLU A 412 -5.66 23.13 -9.81
C GLU A 412 -4.35 22.37 -9.67
N ILE A 413 -4.21 21.53 -8.64
CA ILE A 413 -3.01 20.70 -8.46
C ILE A 413 -2.91 19.67 -9.59
N ARG A 414 -4.03 19.07 -10.02
CA ARG A 414 -4.03 18.14 -11.17
C ARG A 414 -3.52 18.82 -12.45
N GLN A 415 -3.97 20.04 -12.73
CA GLN A 415 -3.49 20.82 -13.87
C GLN A 415 -2.01 21.17 -13.75
N ALA A 416 -1.55 21.58 -12.56
CA ALA A 416 -0.13 21.89 -12.33
C ALA A 416 0.79 20.68 -12.58
N LEU A 417 0.31 19.47 -12.27
CA LEU A 417 1.06 18.21 -12.43
C LEU A 417 0.84 17.53 -13.78
N GLN A 418 0.04 18.11 -14.67
CA GLN A 418 -0.30 17.52 -15.96
C GLN A 418 0.97 17.21 -16.78
N GLY A 419 0.95 16.06 -17.47
CA GLY A 419 2.05 15.59 -18.32
C GLY A 419 3.17 14.83 -17.58
N LEU A 420 3.15 14.80 -16.25
CA LEU A 420 4.10 14.01 -15.47
C LEU A 420 3.73 12.53 -15.47
N ARG A 421 4.71 11.66 -15.71
CA ARG A 421 4.57 10.20 -15.62
C ARG A 421 4.86 9.75 -14.20
N GLY A 422 4.16 8.71 -13.74
CA GLY A 422 4.36 8.15 -12.40
C GLY A 422 4.06 9.13 -11.25
N VAL A 423 3.20 10.11 -11.48
CA VAL A 423 2.79 11.13 -10.51
C VAL A 423 1.27 11.28 -10.57
N ARG A 424 0.62 11.23 -9.41
CA ARG A 424 -0.82 11.46 -9.25
C ARG A 424 -1.10 12.26 -7.99
N ASN A 425 -2.09 13.16 -8.03
CA ASN A 425 -2.58 13.82 -6.83
C ASN A 425 -3.97 13.32 -6.46
N LEU A 426 -4.18 13.14 -5.16
CA LEU A 426 -5.50 12.91 -4.60
C LEU A 426 -5.61 13.76 -3.33
N SER A 427 -6.51 14.73 -3.36
CA SER A 427 -6.57 15.83 -2.39
C SER A 427 -5.21 16.52 -2.23
N ASP A 428 -4.74 16.66 -0.99
CA ASP A 428 -3.53 17.37 -0.60
C ASP A 428 -2.25 16.53 -0.77
N ASP A 429 -2.42 15.24 -1.07
CA ASP A 429 -1.34 14.28 -1.18
C ASP A 429 -1.00 13.99 -2.65
N ILE A 430 0.29 14.06 -2.98
CA ILE A 430 0.85 13.66 -4.26
C ILE A 430 1.60 12.35 -4.07
N ILE A 431 1.23 11.33 -4.83
CA ILE A 431 1.97 10.07 -4.89
C ILE A 431 2.85 10.03 -6.13
N VAL A 432 4.11 9.66 -5.92
CA VAL A 432 5.13 9.43 -6.94
C VAL A 432 5.48 7.96 -6.91
N PHE A 433 5.61 7.33 -8.07
CA PHE A 433 5.88 5.89 -8.15
C PHE A 433 6.70 5.52 -9.39
N GLY A 434 7.38 4.38 -9.31
CA GLY A 434 8.15 3.81 -10.41
C GLY A 434 8.25 2.28 -10.33
N SER A 435 8.47 1.65 -11.48
CA SER A 435 8.72 0.19 -11.61
C SER A 435 10.04 -0.25 -10.97
N ASP A 436 10.97 0.68 -10.85
CA ASP A 436 12.31 0.54 -10.30
C ASP A 436 12.77 1.89 -9.71
N GLN A 437 13.88 1.87 -8.97
CA GLN A 437 14.42 3.05 -8.29
C GLN A 437 14.78 4.18 -9.27
N LYS A 438 15.37 3.86 -10.42
CA LYS A 438 15.82 4.86 -11.40
C LYS A 438 14.63 5.62 -12.00
N THR A 439 13.59 4.89 -12.39
CA THR A 439 12.35 5.46 -12.91
C THR A 439 11.65 6.31 -11.86
N HIS A 440 11.58 5.82 -10.62
CA HIS A 440 11.01 6.56 -9.50
C HIS A 440 11.76 7.88 -9.25
N ASP A 441 13.09 7.86 -9.18
CA ASP A 441 13.90 9.04 -8.89
C ASP A 441 13.79 10.09 -9.99
N ALA A 442 13.70 9.66 -11.26
CA ALA A 442 13.43 10.55 -12.38
C ALA A 442 12.05 11.23 -12.24
N ASN A 443 11.01 10.47 -11.90
CA ASN A 443 9.66 11.01 -11.68
C ASN A 443 9.62 11.97 -10.48
N LEU A 444 10.33 11.64 -9.39
CA LEU A 444 10.43 12.45 -8.18
C LEU A 444 11.10 13.80 -8.46
N ARG A 445 12.22 13.79 -9.17
CA ARG A 445 12.90 15.03 -9.59
C ARG A 445 12.01 15.86 -10.52
N ALA A 446 11.32 15.24 -11.47
CA ALA A 446 10.42 15.94 -12.39
C ALA A 446 9.26 16.64 -11.65
N VAL A 447 8.65 16.00 -10.64
CA VAL A 447 7.60 16.64 -9.85
C VAL A 447 8.13 17.75 -8.96
N LEU A 448 9.28 17.57 -8.30
CA LEU A 448 9.87 18.62 -7.46
C LEU A 448 10.24 19.86 -8.29
N GLN A 449 10.81 19.65 -9.48
CA GLN A 449 11.09 20.72 -10.42
C GLN A 449 9.80 21.43 -10.89
N ARG A 450 8.73 20.69 -11.18
CA ARG A 450 7.43 21.27 -11.54
C ARG A 450 6.84 22.12 -10.39
N LEU A 451 6.93 21.62 -9.15
CA LEU A 451 6.45 22.35 -7.98
C LEU A 451 7.21 23.66 -7.79
N ARG A 452 8.54 23.64 -7.93
CA ARG A 452 9.39 24.84 -7.97
C ARG A 452 8.94 25.85 -9.04
N GLU A 453 8.78 25.39 -10.28
CA GLU A 453 8.36 26.23 -11.40
C GLU A 453 7.02 26.92 -11.12
N LYS A 454 6.08 26.17 -10.55
CA LYS A 454 4.75 26.66 -10.16
C LYS A 454 4.70 27.38 -8.81
N ASN A 455 5.81 27.44 -8.09
CA ASN A 455 5.94 28.02 -6.74
C ASN A 455 4.98 27.39 -5.71
N LEU A 456 4.83 26.07 -5.79
CA LEU A 456 4.12 25.26 -4.82
C LEU A 456 5.11 24.66 -3.82
N THR A 457 4.78 24.67 -2.53
CA THR A 457 5.67 24.19 -1.46
C THR A 457 5.13 22.98 -0.71
N LEU A 458 6.05 22.16 -0.19
CA LEU A 458 5.78 20.91 0.50
C LEU A 458 6.03 21.01 2.00
N ASN A 459 5.35 20.17 2.76
CA ASN A 459 5.59 19.95 4.17
C ASN A 459 6.58 18.78 4.33
N LYS A 460 7.87 19.10 4.46
CA LYS A 460 8.95 18.11 4.54
C LYS A 460 8.69 17.04 5.60
N GLU A 461 8.19 17.43 6.78
CA GLU A 461 7.98 16.54 7.92
C GLU A 461 6.86 15.51 7.69
N LYS A 462 6.00 15.75 6.71
CA LYS A 462 4.91 14.83 6.32
C LYS A 462 5.16 14.11 5.01
N CYS A 463 6.18 14.51 4.26
CA CYS A 463 6.61 13.78 3.08
C CYS A 463 7.27 12.45 3.48
N SER A 464 7.21 11.48 2.58
CA SER A 464 7.95 10.22 2.69
C SER A 464 8.53 9.88 1.33
N PHE A 465 9.80 9.49 1.31
CA PHE A 465 10.56 9.30 0.08
C PHE A 465 11.10 7.88 -0.03
N ASN A 466 11.20 7.36 -1.26
CA ASN A 466 11.90 6.10 -1.55
C ASN A 466 11.43 4.90 -0.73
N GLN A 467 10.12 4.75 -0.57
CA GLN A 467 9.51 3.67 0.20
C GLN A 467 9.18 2.48 -0.69
N ASN A 468 9.47 1.26 -0.23
CA ASN A 468 9.03 0.02 -0.90
C ASN A 468 7.56 -0.31 -0.62
N LYS A 469 6.99 0.29 0.42
CA LYS A 469 5.58 0.19 0.80
C LYS A 469 5.07 1.56 1.24
N ILE A 470 3.91 1.98 0.75
CA ILE A 470 3.33 3.29 1.10
C ILE A 470 1.87 3.15 1.50
N SER A 471 1.50 3.83 2.59
CA SER A 471 0.10 3.98 2.99
C SER A 471 -0.51 5.21 2.30
N PHE A 472 -1.57 5.00 1.52
CA PHE A 472 -2.24 6.04 0.76
C PHE A 472 -3.75 5.81 0.73
N PHE A 473 -4.52 6.78 1.24
CA PHE A 473 -6.00 6.74 1.29
C PHE A 473 -6.63 5.47 1.91
N GLY A 474 -5.97 4.89 2.92
CA GLY A 474 -6.45 3.70 3.62
C GLY A 474 -6.07 2.36 2.99
N TYR A 475 -5.19 2.40 1.99
CA TYR A 475 -4.58 1.24 1.35
C TYR A 475 -3.07 1.27 1.55
N VAL A 476 -2.45 0.09 1.58
CA VAL A 476 -0.99 -0.05 1.50
C VAL A 476 -0.64 -0.60 0.12
N PHE A 477 0.23 0.12 -0.57
CA PHE A 477 0.75 -0.28 -1.88
C PHE A 477 2.17 -0.79 -1.71
N SER A 478 2.49 -1.93 -2.34
CA SER A 478 3.83 -2.50 -2.38
C SER A 478 4.13 -3.16 -3.73
N ALA A 479 5.33 -3.75 -3.86
CA ALA A 479 5.65 -4.60 -4.99
C ALA A 479 4.80 -5.89 -5.05
N GLU A 480 4.31 -6.38 -3.89
CA GLU A 480 3.49 -7.60 -3.80
C GLU A 480 2.02 -7.36 -4.19
N GLY A 481 1.53 -6.12 -4.07
CA GLY A 481 0.16 -5.79 -4.44
C GLY A 481 -0.43 -4.64 -3.62
N ILE A 482 -1.73 -4.74 -3.34
CA ILE A 482 -2.49 -3.84 -2.47
C ILE A 482 -3.02 -4.57 -1.24
N SER A 483 -3.00 -3.92 -0.09
CA SER A 483 -3.67 -4.39 1.12
C SER A 483 -4.40 -3.25 1.83
N ALA A 484 -5.26 -3.58 2.81
CA ALA A 484 -5.87 -2.58 3.67
C ALA A 484 -4.83 -1.98 4.62
N ASP A 485 -4.98 -0.70 4.97
CA ASP A 485 -4.19 -0.06 6.02
C ASP A 485 -4.35 -0.82 7.35
N PRO A 486 -3.27 -1.32 7.97
CA PRO A 486 -3.32 -2.05 9.23
C PRO A 486 -4.09 -1.32 10.33
N LYS A 487 -4.03 0.02 10.38
CA LYS A 487 -4.76 0.82 11.37
C LYS A 487 -6.27 0.74 11.16
N LYS A 488 -6.73 0.68 9.90
CA LYS A 488 -8.15 0.49 9.59
C LYS A 488 -8.59 -0.94 9.90
N VAL A 489 -7.73 -1.91 9.62
CA VAL A 489 -7.97 -3.33 9.96
C VAL A 489 -8.14 -3.49 11.48
N GLU A 490 -7.23 -2.92 12.27
CA GLU A 490 -7.28 -2.96 13.73
C GLU A 490 -8.53 -2.27 14.28
N ALA A 491 -8.87 -1.07 13.78
CA ALA A 491 -10.09 -0.37 14.18
C ALA A 491 -11.38 -1.16 13.90
N ILE A 492 -11.42 -1.94 12.82
CA ILE A 492 -12.55 -2.83 12.52
C ILE A 492 -12.56 -4.04 13.46
N LYS A 493 -11.38 -4.64 13.72
CA LYS A 493 -11.26 -5.75 14.67
C LYS A 493 -11.70 -5.33 16.07
N ASP A 494 -11.39 -4.12 16.51
CA ASP A 494 -11.75 -3.61 17.83
C ASP A 494 -13.14 -2.97 17.89
N ALA A 495 -13.84 -2.90 16.76
CA ALA A 495 -15.18 -2.34 16.70
C ALA A 495 -16.11 -3.09 17.66
N LYS A 496 -16.75 -2.33 18.56
CA LYS A 496 -17.77 -2.84 19.46
C LYS A 496 -19.05 -3.14 18.68
N LYS A 497 -19.83 -4.07 19.21
CA LYS A 497 -21.17 -4.38 18.72
C LYS A 497 -22.04 -3.11 18.70
N PRO A 498 -22.57 -2.70 17.53
CA PRO A 498 -23.44 -1.54 17.44
C PRO A 498 -24.71 -1.70 18.29
N SER A 499 -25.10 -0.63 18.96
CA SER A 499 -26.28 -0.56 19.84
C SER A 499 -27.45 0.23 19.22
N ASN A 500 -27.19 0.95 18.12
CA ASN A 500 -28.19 1.77 17.43
C ASN A 500 -27.88 1.92 15.92
N GLN A 501 -28.84 2.47 15.17
CA GLN A 501 -28.72 2.67 13.72
C GLN A 501 -27.54 3.58 13.32
N SER A 502 -27.24 4.61 14.12
CA SER A 502 -26.10 5.51 13.86
C SER A 502 -24.77 4.75 13.94
N GLU A 503 -24.62 3.89 14.95
CA GLU A 503 -23.45 3.03 15.12
C GLU A 503 -23.33 1.98 14.02
N ILE A 504 -24.43 1.37 13.56
CA ILE A 504 -24.40 0.47 12.39
C ILE A 504 -23.95 1.23 11.15
N LYS A 505 -24.51 2.41 10.91
CA LYS A 505 -24.14 3.23 9.75
C LYS A 505 -22.66 3.61 9.78
N SER A 506 -22.13 3.91 10.96
CA SER A 506 -20.70 4.16 11.18
C SER A 506 -19.86 2.91 10.90
N PHE A 507 -20.24 1.75 11.46
CA PHE A 507 -19.54 0.47 11.25
C PHE A 507 -19.55 0.02 9.78
N LEU A 508 -20.69 0.11 9.10
CA LEU A 508 -20.80 -0.19 7.67
C LEU A 508 -19.99 0.79 6.83
N GLY A 509 -19.98 2.08 7.17
CA GLY A 509 -19.13 3.06 6.50
C GLY A 509 -17.63 2.73 6.62
N MET A 510 -17.18 2.34 7.81
CA MET A 510 -15.80 1.95 8.08
C MET A 510 -15.40 0.67 7.34
N THR A 511 -16.24 -0.37 7.38
CA THR A 511 -15.96 -1.66 6.72
C THR A 511 -16.09 -1.59 5.20
N ASN A 512 -16.92 -0.68 4.67
CA ASN A 512 -17.05 -0.47 3.23
C ASN A 512 -15.73 -0.03 2.58
N TYR A 513 -14.88 0.70 3.33
CA TYR A 513 -13.56 1.13 2.86
C TYR A 513 -12.60 -0.03 2.57
N VAL A 514 -12.78 -1.16 3.25
CA VAL A 514 -11.97 -2.37 3.09
C VAL A 514 -12.75 -3.52 2.45
N SER A 515 -13.97 -3.26 1.97
CA SER A 515 -14.88 -4.26 1.38
C SER A 515 -14.25 -5.07 0.25
N ARG A 516 -13.32 -4.48 -0.51
CA ARG A 516 -12.52 -5.15 -1.55
C ARG A 516 -11.79 -6.40 -1.03
N PHE A 517 -11.40 -6.39 0.24
CA PHE A 517 -10.67 -7.47 0.89
C PHE A 517 -11.58 -8.43 1.65
N ILE A 518 -12.91 -8.28 1.53
CA ILE A 518 -13.90 -9.12 2.19
C ILE A 518 -14.75 -9.79 1.09
N PRO A 519 -14.57 -11.11 0.85
CA PRO A 519 -15.42 -11.86 -0.07
C PRO A 519 -16.90 -11.73 0.32
N ASP A 520 -17.78 -11.62 -0.67
CA ASP A 520 -19.23 -11.54 -0.48
C ASP A 520 -19.67 -10.48 0.53
N TYR A 521 -18.91 -9.38 0.66
CA TYR A 521 -19.18 -8.31 1.63
C TYR A 521 -20.63 -7.87 1.63
N SER A 522 -21.22 -7.67 0.45
CA SER A 522 -22.63 -7.27 0.29
C SER A 522 -23.58 -8.27 0.95
N THR A 523 -23.40 -9.56 0.69
CA THR A 523 -24.20 -10.65 1.25
C THR A 523 -24.02 -10.75 2.76
N ILE A 524 -22.78 -10.74 3.24
CA ILE A 524 -22.46 -10.86 4.66
C ILE A 524 -23.06 -9.69 5.45
N THR A 525 -23.01 -8.47 4.90
CA THR A 525 -23.50 -7.27 5.61
C THR A 525 -24.98 -6.98 5.41
N GLU A 526 -25.71 -7.78 4.63
CA GLU A 526 -27.14 -7.57 4.38
C GLU A 526 -28.00 -7.58 5.67
N PRO A 527 -27.81 -8.52 6.62
CA PRO A 527 -28.54 -8.49 7.89
C PRO A 527 -28.34 -7.21 8.70
N LEU A 528 -27.17 -6.56 8.56
CA LEU A 528 -26.87 -5.28 9.21
C LEU A 528 -27.51 -4.11 8.47
N ARG A 529 -27.54 -4.13 7.12
CA ARG A 529 -28.22 -3.11 6.31
C ARG A 529 -29.73 -3.10 6.51
N LYS A 530 -30.36 -4.26 6.75
CA LYS A 530 -31.80 -4.35 7.07
C LYS A 530 -32.20 -3.45 8.25
N LEU A 531 -31.32 -3.33 9.27
CA LEU A 531 -31.55 -2.47 10.44
C LEU A 531 -31.50 -0.97 10.13
N LEU A 532 -30.96 -0.57 8.97
CA LEU A 532 -30.94 0.83 8.51
C LEU A 532 -32.15 1.21 7.65
N ARG A 533 -33.03 0.26 7.31
CA ARG A 533 -34.23 0.56 6.50
C ARG A 533 -35.24 1.36 7.31
N ASP A 534 -35.93 2.28 6.62
CA ASP A 534 -36.96 3.10 7.24
C ASP A 534 -38.06 2.23 7.86
N LYS A 535 -38.52 2.63 9.05
CA LYS A 535 -39.59 1.95 9.84
C LYS A 535 -39.25 0.54 10.36
N THR A 536 -37.99 0.10 10.29
CA THR A 536 -37.56 -1.16 10.93
C THR A 536 -37.31 -0.94 12.43
N PRO A 537 -37.99 -1.69 13.33
CA PRO A 537 -37.69 -1.62 14.76
C PRO A 537 -36.30 -2.20 15.05
N TRP A 538 -35.57 -1.57 15.97
CA TRP A 538 -34.25 -2.05 16.36
C TRP A 538 -34.37 -3.41 17.07
N LYS A 539 -33.92 -4.47 16.40
CA LYS A 539 -33.85 -5.82 16.97
C LYS A 539 -32.56 -6.49 16.52
N TRP A 540 -31.61 -6.62 17.42
CA TRP A 540 -30.39 -7.37 17.19
C TRP A 540 -30.62 -8.85 17.53
N THR A 541 -30.41 -9.74 16.58
CA THR A 541 -30.58 -11.20 16.73
C THR A 541 -29.31 -11.95 16.35
N SER A 542 -29.33 -13.29 16.39
CA SER A 542 -28.22 -14.12 15.92
C SER A 542 -27.85 -13.81 14.47
N GLU A 543 -28.81 -13.50 13.59
CA GLU A 543 -28.55 -13.13 12.18
C GLU A 543 -27.57 -11.94 12.06
N GLN A 544 -27.64 -10.98 12.98
CA GLN A 544 -26.73 -9.82 12.99
C GLN A 544 -25.39 -10.13 13.65
N ASP A 545 -25.36 -11.00 14.67
CA ASP A 545 -24.08 -11.47 15.22
C ASP A 545 -23.32 -12.33 14.19
N ASP A 546 -24.02 -13.20 13.46
CA ASP A 546 -23.47 -14.04 12.39
C ASP A 546 -23.01 -13.22 11.18
N ALA A 547 -23.56 -12.02 10.97
CA ALA A 547 -23.05 -11.05 10.00
C ALA A 547 -21.84 -10.25 10.53
N PHE A 548 -21.87 -9.86 11.81
CA PHE A 548 -20.88 -8.95 12.40
C PHE A 548 -19.52 -9.62 12.63
N HIS A 549 -19.49 -10.85 13.12
CA HIS A 549 -18.24 -11.56 13.44
C HIS A 549 -17.39 -11.89 12.19
N PRO A 550 -17.96 -12.44 11.09
CA PRO A 550 -17.20 -12.69 9.88
C PRO A 550 -16.60 -11.42 9.28
N VAL A 551 -17.32 -10.29 9.29
CA VAL A 551 -16.77 -9.01 8.80
C VAL A 551 -15.53 -8.60 9.60
N ARG A 552 -15.48 -8.84 10.91
CA ARG A 552 -14.30 -8.57 11.73
C ARG A 552 -13.17 -9.58 11.51
N ALA A 553 -13.51 -10.85 11.29
CA ALA A 553 -12.54 -11.93 11.08
C ALA A 553 -11.84 -11.86 9.71
N HIS A 554 -12.59 -11.62 8.63
CA HIS A 554 -12.07 -11.66 7.25
C HIS A 554 -11.09 -10.52 6.93
N VAL A 555 -11.23 -9.37 7.59
CA VAL A 555 -10.38 -8.18 7.35
C VAL A 555 -8.91 -8.43 7.71
N GLY A 556 -8.60 -9.47 8.49
CA GLY A 556 -7.23 -9.86 8.83
C GLY A 556 -6.61 -10.96 7.96
N GLY A 557 -7.39 -11.65 7.13
CA GLY A 557 -6.98 -12.90 6.48
C GLY A 557 -6.42 -12.76 5.05
N PHE A 558 -6.73 -11.67 4.36
CA PHE A 558 -6.32 -11.50 2.96
C PHE A 558 -5.00 -10.73 2.86
N GLY A 559 -3.97 -11.46 2.43
CA GLY A 559 -2.71 -10.89 1.96
C GLY A 559 -2.89 -10.02 0.72
N TYR A 560 -1.78 -9.45 0.25
CA TYR A 560 -1.74 -8.53 -0.89
C TYR A 560 -2.55 -9.06 -2.08
N VAL A 561 -3.50 -8.26 -2.57
CA VAL A 561 -4.23 -8.53 -3.81
C VAL A 561 -3.42 -7.94 -4.96
N SER A 562 -3.30 -8.66 -6.08
CA SER A 562 -2.62 -8.14 -7.27
C SER A 562 -3.28 -6.83 -7.74
N LYS A 563 -2.45 -5.84 -8.08
CA LYS A 563 -2.90 -4.52 -8.56
C LYS A 563 -3.71 -4.59 -9.87
N GLY A 564 -3.61 -5.69 -10.62
CA GLY A 564 -4.29 -5.89 -11.91
C GLY A 564 -5.64 -6.60 -11.86
N VAL A 565 -6.11 -7.06 -10.69
CA VAL A 565 -7.37 -7.81 -10.60
C VAL A 565 -8.53 -6.86 -10.36
N SER A 566 -9.29 -6.58 -11.43
CA SER A 566 -10.61 -5.96 -11.32
C SER A 566 -11.61 -7.00 -10.81
N VAL A 567 -12.10 -6.85 -9.59
CA VAL A 567 -13.29 -7.57 -9.13
C VAL A 567 -14.52 -6.81 -9.63
N PRO A 568 -15.48 -7.44 -10.33
CA PRO A 568 -16.64 -6.73 -10.84
C PRO A 568 -17.52 -6.20 -9.70
N LYS A 569 -17.76 -4.88 -9.66
CA LYS A 569 -18.84 -4.30 -8.85
C LYS A 569 -20.13 -4.30 -9.66
N ARG A 570 -21.12 -5.09 -9.24
CA ARG A 570 -22.52 -4.81 -9.58
C ARG A 570 -22.96 -3.53 -8.86
N ALA A 571 -23.78 -2.76 -9.56
CA ALA A 571 -24.25 -1.42 -9.20
C ALA A 571 -24.72 -1.33 -7.74
N VAL A 572 -24.13 -0.40 -6.98
CA VAL A 572 -24.77 0.14 -5.78
C VAL A 572 -25.48 1.40 -6.24
N ASP A 573 -26.80 1.35 -6.13
CA ASP A 573 -27.74 2.39 -6.54
C ASP A 573 -27.40 3.75 -5.91
N GLY A 574 -27.66 4.80 -6.67
CA GLY A 574 -27.28 6.16 -6.36
C GLY A 574 -27.99 6.69 -5.13
N ARG A 575 -27.20 7.18 -4.16
CA ARG A 575 -27.44 8.32 -3.25
C ARG A 575 -26.65 8.11 -1.96
N SER A 576 -25.41 8.57 -1.94
CA SER A 576 -24.77 8.95 -0.69
C SER A 576 -23.77 10.07 -0.98
N GLU A 577 -24.22 11.30 -0.79
CA GLU A 577 -23.35 12.45 -0.59
C GLU A 577 -22.51 12.20 0.67
N PHE A 578 -21.33 11.61 0.52
CA PHE A 578 -20.36 11.58 1.61
C PHE A 578 -19.67 12.95 1.65
N LYS A 579 -20.14 13.79 2.57
CA LYS A 579 -19.44 14.99 3.00
C LYS A 579 -18.06 14.58 3.51
N PHE A 580 -17.03 14.98 2.78
CA PHE A 580 -15.66 14.99 3.28
C PHE A 580 -15.60 15.91 4.50
N TYR A 581 -15.43 15.34 5.68
CA TYR A 581 -14.97 16.07 6.86
C TYR A 581 -13.48 15.75 7.04
N LEU A 582 -12.62 16.65 6.55
CA LEU A 582 -11.26 16.89 7.00
C LEU A 582 -11.01 18.40 7.05
#